data_AF-A0A7J5DRN1-F1
#
_entry.id   AF-A0A7J5DRN1-F1
#
_cell.length_a   1.000
_cell.length_b   1.000
_cell.length_c   1.000
_cell.angle_alpha   90.00
_cell.angle_beta   90.00
_cell.angle_gamma   90.00
#
_symmetry.space_group_name_H-M   'P 1'
#
loop_
_entity.id
_entity.type
_entity.pdbx_description
1 polymer ?
#
loop_
_entity_poly.entity_id
_entity_poly.type
_entity_poly.pdbx_seq_one_letter_code
_entity_poly.pdbx_strand_id
1 'polypeptide(L)'
;MGDDVAPQEFTPADRTRYRDKVRRCLDVFERMLRESAFDTDDPWTGIEVELNLVDGAGDPALRNAEVLAAIEDSDFQTELGQFNIELNLPPGPLARGGLELYETQLRASLNNAEKRAAAVDAHLVMIGILPTLAPEHLEADVISANPRYRLLSEQILRARGEDILIDIQGVERLRTTVDTIMPEAACTSTQFHVQVSPERFASYWNASQAIAGVQIAVAANAPYLLGKQLWAETRIPLFEQATDTRAEELKVQGVRPRVWFGERWITSVFDLFEENVRYFPALLPVIDEEDPLTVLEAGGTPNLSELRLHNGTIYRWNRPVYDITGGLPHLRVENRILAAGPTVVDTVANAAFYFGLVRAIAENDRPLWSQMSFSAAEENFHAAARDGINAEIYWPGLGRVRATELVVRRLLPLAREGLALWGVEEAEANRYLDIIEQRCLNGTNAADWFVRQVNERSDADRYDALRAVLADYRARMHDNQPVHTW
;
A
#
# COMPACT_ATOMS: atom_id res chain seq x y z
N MET A 1 9.80 5.26 -0.29
CA MET A 1 9.82 5.47 -1.76
C MET A 1 10.97 4.76 -2.51
N GLY A 2 10.85 4.60 -3.83
CA GLY A 2 11.86 3.94 -4.68
C GLY A 2 12.96 4.89 -5.18
N ASP A 3 14.18 4.38 -5.35
CA ASP A 3 15.37 5.15 -5.69
C ASP A 3 15.24 5.93 -7.02
N ASP A 4 15.84 7.12 -7.10
CA ASP A 4 15.94 7.89 -8.35
C ASP A 4 16.88 7.16 -9.32
N VAL A 5 16.41 6.96 -10.56
CA VAL A 5 17.17 6.27 -11.61
C VAL A 5 17.34 7.18 -12.81
N ALA A 6 18.59 7.41 -13.21
CA ALA A 6 18.90 8.16 -14.42
C ALA A 6 18.39 7.41 -15.67
N PRO A 7 17.92 8.12 -16.72
CA PRO A 7 17.58 7.50 -18.00
C PRO A 7 18.77 6.73 -18.56
N GLN A 8 18.60 5.44 -18.82
CA GLN A 8 19.64 4.61 -19.42
C GLN A 8 19.06 3.40 -20.15
N GLU A 9 19.75 2.98 -21.21
CA GLU A 9 19.47 1.72 -21.88
C GLU A 9 20.28 0.59 -21.24
N PHE A 10 19.61 -0.50 -20.87
CA PHE A 10 20.27 -1.65 -20.25
C PHE A 10 20.69 -2.70 -21.28
N THR A 11 21.97 -3.05 -21.29
CA THR A 11 22.52 -4.11 -22.14
C THR A 11 22.38 -5.50 -21.49
N PRO A 12 22.51 -6.60 -22.27
CA PRO A 12 22.59 -7.95 -21.69
C PRO A 12 23.76 -8.11 -20.71
N ALA A 13 24.86 -7.39 -20.91
CA ALA A 13 26.02 -7.44 -20.02
C ALA A 13 25.72 -6.78 -18.66
N ASP A 14 24.95 -5.67 -18.64
CA ASP A 14 24.50 -5.03 -17.40
C ASP A 14 23.66 -5.99 -16.56
N ARG A 15 22.73 -6.71 -17.20
CA ARG A 15 21.87 -7.68 -16.52
C ARG A 15 22.67 -8.83 -15.89
N THR A 16 23.74 -9.29 -16.54
CA THR A 16 24.63 -10.31 -15.97
C THR A 16 25.37 -9.77 -14.75
N ARG A 17 26.00 -8.59 -14.87
CA ARG A 17 26.71 -7.96 -13.75
C ARG A 17 25.79 -7.68 -12.56
N TYR A 18 24.60 -7.15 -12.82
CA TYR A 18 23.59 -6.90 -11.79
C TYR A 18 23.18 -8.18 -11.08
N ARG A 19 22.97 -9.28 -11.82
CA ARG A 19 22.63 -10.58 -11.22
C ARG A 19 23.71 -11.07 -10.26
N ASP A 20 24.98 -10.90 -10.62
CA ASP A 20 26.08 -11.31 -9.73
C ASP A 20 26.16 -10.40 -8.50
N LYS A 21 25.94 -9.09 -8.69
CA LYS A 21 25.96 -8.10 -7.62
C LYS A 21 24.80 -8.28 -6.63
N VAL A 22 23.56 -8.43 -7.10
CA VAL A 22 22.38 -8.63 -6.24
C VAL A 22 22.46 -9.94 -5.44
N ARG A 23 23.07 -11.00 -6.00
CA ARG A 23 23.37 -12.23 -5.26
C ARG A 23 24.38 -12.00 -4.15
N ARG A 24 25.44 -11.24 -4.43
CA ARG A 24 26.40 -10.84 -3.39
C ARG A 24 25.72 -10.00 -2.30
N CYS A 25 24.83 -9.08 -2.65
CA CYS A 25 24.05 -8.33 -1.67
C CYS A 25 23.20 -9.27 -0.81
N LEU A 26 22.58 -10.29 -1.41
CA LEU A 26 21.80 -11.30 -0.67
C LEU A 26 22.68 -12.13 0.28
N ASP A 27 23.86 -12.57 -0.16
CA ASP A 27 24.81 -13.32 0.68
C ASP A 27 25.30 -12.46 1.86
N VAL A 28 25.59 -11.17 1.61
CA VAL A 28 25.96 -10.21 2.65
C VAL A 28 24.79 -9.96 3.60
N PHE A 29 23.58 -9.82 3.09
CA PHE A 29 22.37 -9.67 3.91
C PHE A 29 22.16 -10.88 4.83
N GLU A 30 22.34 -12.11 4.33
CA GLU A 30 22.27 -13.33 5.15
C GLU A 30 23.24 -13.29 6.33
N ARG A 31 24.48 -12.83 6.08
CA ARG A 31 25.48 -12.66 7.13
C ARG A 31 25.08 -11.58 8.12
N MET A 32 24.60 -10.43 7.63
CA MET A 32 24.14 -9.33 8.49
C MET A 32 23.05 -9.79 9.45
N LEU A 33 22.06 -10.56 8.99
CA LEU A 33 20.99 -11.11 9.83
C LEU A 33 21.49 -12.00 10.98
N ARG A 34 22.73 -12.51 10.91
CA ARG A 34 23.37 -13.33 11.96
C ARG A 34 24.39 -12.57 12.80
N GLU A 35 25.11 -11.64 12.18
CA GLU A 35 26.35 -11.04 12.71
C GLU A 35 26.19 -9.57 13.10
N SER A 36 25.20 -8.85 12.57
CA SER A 36 25.04 -7.40 12.75
C SER A 36 24.06 -7.05 13.87
N ALA A 37 24.31 -5.91 14.52
CA ALA A 37 23.33 -5.27 15.37
C ALA A 37 22.32 -4.52 14.49
N PHE A 38 21.06 -4.95 14.54
CA PHE A 38 19.95 -4.20 13.97
C PHE A 38 19.39 -3.23 15.00
N ASP A 39 18.95 -2.07 14.53
CA ASP A 39 18.18 -1.16 15.38
C ASP A 39 16.81 -1.78 15.68
N THR A 40 16.62 -2.17 16.95
CA THR A 40 15.47 -2.95 17.41
C THR A 40 14.91 -2.47 18.75
N ASP A 41 15.53 -1.45 19.35
CA ASP A 41 15.11 -0.86 20.61
C ASP A 41 13.91 0.08 20.34
N ASP A 42 12.81 -0.10 21.11
CA ASP A 42 11.57 0.67 21.00
C ASP A 42 11.01 0.79 19.57
N PRO A 43 10.28 -0.22 19.04
CA PRO A 43 10.01 -0.29 17.60
C PRO A 43 9.21 0.91 17.08
N TRP A 44 9.74 1.58 16.06
CA TRP A 44 9.06 2.70 15.44
C TRP A 44 7.96 2.22 14.49
N THR A 45 6.95 3.06 14.36
CA THR A 45 5.91 2.93 13.35
C THR A 45 6.01 4.07 12.36
N GLY A 46 5.35 3.94 11.21
CA GLY A 46 5.27 5.01 10.21
C GLY A 46 3.99 4.93 9.40
N ILE A 47 3.60 6.06 8.82
CA ILE A 47 2.42 6.18 7.96
C ILE A 47 2.81 6.96 6.71
N GLU A 48 2.52 6.37 5.55
CA GLU A 48 2.61 7.02 4.24
C GLU A 48 1.20 7.11 3.65
N VAL A 49 0.85 8.22 3.00
CA VAL A 49 -0.46 8.44 2.39
C VAL A 49 -0.29 9.05 1.01
N GLU A 50 -0.86 8.39 0.01
CA GLU A 50 -0.96 8.92 -1.34
C GLU A 50 -2.27 9.69 -1.52
N LEU A 51 -2.21 10.78 -2.27
CA LEU A 51 -3.28 11.74 -2.45
C LEU A 51 -3.56 11.94 -3.93
N ASN A 52 -4.84 11.98 -4.30
CA ASN A 52 -5.26 12.42 -5.62
C ASN A 52 -5.42 13.94 -5.65
N LEU A 53 -5.23 14.52 -6.84
CA LEU A 53 -5.42 15.92 -7.13
C LEU A 53 -6.62 16.10 -8.05
N VAL A 54 -7.52 17.01 -7.70
CA VAL A 54 -8.67 17.39 -8.53
C VAL A 54 -8.74 18.89 -8.75
N ASP A 55 -9.34 19.31 -9.85
CA ASP A 55 -9.62 20.72 -10.15
C ASP A 55 -10.92 21.19 -9.46
N GLY A 56 -11.32 22.43 -9.74
CA GLY A 56 -12.57 23.00 -9.21
C GLY A 56 -13.86 22.30 -9.69
N ALA A 57 -13.81 21.52 -10.77
CA ALA A 57 -14.93 20.72 -11.26
C ALA A 57 -14.96 19.29 -10.68
N GLY A 58 -13.90 18.88 -9.98
CA GLY A 58 -13.73 17.53 -9.46
C GLY A 58 -13.15 16.53 -10.46
N ASP A 59 -12.61 17.03 -11.59
CA ASP A 59 -11.87 16.23 -12.55
C ASP A 59 -10.38 16.13 -12.15
N PRO A 60 -9.64 15.11 -12.60
CA PRO A 60 -8.23 14.95 -12.24
C PRO A 60 -7.38 16.17 -12.61
N ALA A 61 -6.66 16.75 -11.65
CA ALA A 61 -5.76 17.87 -11.88
C ALA A 61 -4.33 17.38 -12.16
N LEU A 62 -3.87 17.50 -13.41
CA LEU A 62 -2.52 17.11 -13.86
C LEU A 62 -1.44 18.14 -13.43
N ARG A 63 -1.35 18.41 -12.13
CA ARG A 63 -0.60 19.55 -11.57
C ARG A 63 0.33 19.18 -10.42
N ASN A 64 0.72 17.91 -10.26
CA ASN A 64 1.53 17.50 -9.10
C ASN A 64 2.83 18.30 -8.93
N ALA A 65 3.56 18.62 -10.00
CA ALA A 65 4.77 19.42 -9.92
C ALA A 65 4.50 20.86 -9.42
N GLU A 66 3.42 21.48 -9.88
CA GLU A 66 2.99 22.82 -9.44
C GLU A 66 2.55 22.79 -7.97
N VAL A 67 1.81 21.75 -7.58
CA VAL A 67 1.35 21.54 -6.20
C VAL A 67 2.55 21.32 -5.27
N LEU A 68 3.48 20.43 -5.60
CA LEU A 68 4.68 20.17 -4.79
C LEU A 68 5.55 21.41 -4.64
N ALA A 69 5.74 22.18 -5.72
CA ALA A 69 6.45 23.45 -5.67
C ALA A 69 5.74 24.49 -4.78
N ALA A 70 4.41 24.48 -4.73
CA ALA A 70 3.63 25.36 -3.87
C ALA A 70 3.61 24.92 -2.40
N ILE A 71 3.66 23.62 -2.13
CA ILE A 71 3.72 23.05 -0.77
C ILE A 71 5.09 23.34 -0.14
N GLU A 72 6.17 23.16 -0.90
CA GLU A 72 7.56 23.41 -0.48
C GLU A 72 7.95 22.63 0.79
N ASP A 73 7.61 21.33 0.81
CA ASP A 73 7.87 20.42 1.93
C ASP A 73 8.45 19.10 1.41
N SER A 74 9.58 18.66 1.97
CA SER A 74 10.30 17.45 1.54
C SER A 74 9.57 16.15 1.90
N ASP A 75 8.62 16.22 2.82
CA ASP A 75 7.78 15.09 3.19
C ASP A 75 6.78 14.72 2.07
N PHE A 76 6.58 15.63 1.10
CA PHE A 76 5.77 15.41 -0.09
C PHE A 76 6.60 15.09 -1.32
N GLN A 77 6.17 14.09 -2.09
CA GLN A 77 6.90 13.59 -3.26
C GLN A 77 5.97 13.33 -4.44
N THR A 78 6.52 13.28 -5.65
CA THR A 78 5.76 12.92 -6.85
C THR A 78 5.38 11.45 -6.81
N GLU A 79 4.21 11.12 -7.35
CA GLU A 79 3.83 9.75 -7.70
C GLU A 79 3.79 9.51 -9.22
N LEU A 80 3.48 8.29 -9.69
CA LEU A 80 3.51 7.92 -11.11
C LEU A 80 2.73 8.89 -12.01
N GLY A 81 1.55 9.33 -11.58
CA GLY A 81 0.65 10.18 -12.35
C GLY A 81 0.79 11.66 -12.01
N GLN A 82 0.57 12.53 -12.99
CA GLN A 82 0.55 13.99 -12.74
C GLN A 82 -0.60 14.43 -11.81
N PHE A 83 -1.56 13.56 -11.53
CA PHE A 83 -2.70 13.79 -10.65
C PHE A 83 -2.52 13.19 -9.25
N ASN A 84 -1.34 12.70 -8.88
CA ASN A 84 -1.11 12.18 -7.53
C ASN A 84 0.24 12.62 -6.93
N ILE A 85 0.25 12.67 -5.59
CA ILE A 85 1.41 12.97 -4.75
C ILE A 85 1.40 12.04 -3.53
N GLU A 86 2.55 11.83 -2.91
CA GLU A 86 2.69 11.05 -1.68
C GLU A 86 3.09 11.98 -0.52
N LEU A 87 2.58 11.70 0.68
CA LEU A 87 3.01 12.29 1.94
C LEU A 87 3.59 11.19 2.84
N ASN A 88 4.83 11.39 3.30
CA ASN A 88 5.50 10.55 4.28
C ASN A 88 5.47 11.24 5.64
N LEU A 89 4.81 10.67 6.65
CA LEU A 89 4.87 11.23 8.00
C LEU A 89 6.17 10.81 8.71
N PRO A 90 6.77 11.69 9.53
CA PRO A 90 7.87 11.31 10.40
C PRO A 90 7.50 10.10 11.26
N PRO A 91 8.31 9.03 11.24
CA PRO A 91 8.01 7.84 12.03
C PRO A 91 8.21 8.09 13.52
N GLY A 92 7.57 7.26 14.36
CA GLY A 92 7.67 7.40 15.81
C GLY A 92 7.06 6.24 16.61
N PRO A 93 7.24 6.25 17.94
CA PRO A 93 6.66 5.24 18.83
C PRO A 93 5.14 5.43 18.95
N LEU A 94 4.40 4.35 19.17
CA LEU A 94 2.97 4.42 19.47
C LEU A 94 2.66 4.79 20.92
N ALA A 95 3.58 4.46 21.84
CA ALA A 95 3.40 4.76 23.25
C ALA A 95 3.23 6.27 23.50
N ARG A 96 2.54 6.61 24.60
CA ARG A 96 2.42 8.00 25.08
C ARG A 96 1.78 8.97 24.06
N GLY A 97 0.67 8.59 23.43
CA GLY A 97 -0.07 9.48 22.52
C GLY A 97 0.38 9.44 21.06
N GLY A 98 1.04 8.36 20.63
CA GLY A 98 1.58 8.26 19.27
C GLY A 98 0.52 8.26 18.17
N LEU A 99 -0.67 7.69 18.42
CA LEU A 99 -1.77 7.71 17.44
C LEU A 99 -2.37 9.11 17.34
N GLU A 100 -2.59 9.79 18.46
CA GLU A 100 -3.05 11.19 18.49
C GLU A 100 -2.04 12.14 17.83
N LEU A 101 -0.73 11.86 17.98
CA LEU A 101 0.31 12.60 17.30
C LEU A 101 0.23 12.41 15.77
N TYR A 102 0.07 11.17 15.29
CA TYR A 102 -0.15 10.92 13.85
C TYR A 102 -1.39 11.63 13.33
N GLU A 103 -2.51 11.60 14.06
CA GLU A 103 -3.72 12.31 13.64
C GLU A 103 -3.47 13.82 13.53
N THR A 104 -2.81 14.39 14.53
CA THR A 104 -2.52 15.83 14.60
C THR A 104 -1.57 16.25 13.48
N GLN A 105 -0.48 15.50 13.26
CA GLN A 105 0.50 15.79 12.22
C GLN A 105 -0.10 15.63 10.83
N LEU A 106 -0.76 14.51 10.55
CA LEU A 106 -1.40 14.26 9.26
C LEU A 106 -2.42 15.35 8.94
N ARG A 107 -3.28 15.72 9.91
CA ARG A 107 -4.26 16.78 9.72
C ARG A 107 -3.61 18.15 9.48
N ALA A 108 -2.53 18.46 10.19
CA ALA A 108 -1.81 19.71 10.01
C ALA A 108 -1.16 19.78 8.61
N SER A 109 -0.46 18.73 8.19
CA SER A 109 0.19 18.63 6.88
C SER A 109 -0.82 18.73 5.74
N LEU A 110 -1.93 17.98 5.80
CA LEU A 110 -2.97 18.03 4.76
C LEU A 110 -3.66 19.39 4.68
N ASN A 111 -3.97 20.02 5.82
CA ASN A 111 -4.58 21.35 5.82
C ASN A 111 -3.64 22.44 5.29
N ASN A 112 -2.33 22.32 5.54
CA ASN A 112 -1.34 23.22 4.96
C ASN A 112 -1.24 22.97 3.45
N ALA A 113 -1.10 21.71 3.05
CA ALA A 113 -0.97 21.32 1.65
C ALA A 113 -2.20 21.70 0.81
N GLU A 114 -3.42 21.50 1.31
CA GLU A 114 -4.66 21.91 0.62
C GLU A 114 -4.68 23.42 0.36
N LYS A 115 -4.28 24.25 1.33
CA LYS A 115 -4.22 25.72 1.15
C LYS A 115 -3.23 26.12 0.05
N ARG A 116 -2.12 25.39 -0.08
CA ARG A 116 -1.08 25.64 -1.08
C ARG A 116 -1.50 25.13 -2.46
N ALA A 117 -2.05 23.92 -2.53
CA ALA A 117 -2.59 23.33 -3.76
C ALA A 117 -3.71 24.20 -4.35
N ALA A 118 -4.60 24.73 -3.51
CA ALA A 118 -5.70 25.58 -3.96
C ALA A 118 -5.22 26.88 -4.64
N ALA A 119 -3.99 27.35 -4.35
CA ALA A 119 -3.42 28.52 -5.01
C ALA A 119 -3.03 28.27 -6.48
N VAL A 120 -2.96 27.00 -6.90
CA VAL A 120 -2.66 26.57 -8.28
C VAL A 120 -3.82 25.81 -8.92
N ASP A 121 -5.04 25.99 -8.39
CA ASP A 121 -6.29 25.37 -8.87
C ASP A 121 -6.29 23.84 -8.79
N ALA A 122 -5.74 23.30 -7.70
CA ALA A 122 -5.74 21.87 -7.39
C ALA A 122 -6.18 21.63 -5.94
N HIS A 123 -6.82 20.50 -5.71
CA HIS A 123 -7.38 20.12 -4.42
C HIS A 123 -7.05 18.68 -4.08
N LEU A 124 -6.72 18.42 -2.82
CA LEU A 124 -6.32 17.10 -2.34
C LEU A 124 -7.55 16.22 -2.09
N VAL A 125 -7.45 14.93 -2.41
CA VAL A 125 -8.47 13.92 -2.10
C VAL A 125 -7.82 12.61 -1.64
N MET A 126 -8.16 12.16 -0.44
CA MET A 126 -7.77 10.87 0.12
C MET A 126 -8.81 9.80 -0.27
N ILE A 127 -8.67 9.21 -1.45
CA ILE A 127 -9.52 8.10 -1.94
C ILE A 127 -8.64 7.06 -2.61
N GLY A 128 -9.06 5.79 -2.71
CA GLY A 128 -8.21 4.74 -3.32
C GLY A 128 -8.14 4.80 -4.84
N ILE A 129 -9.24 5.12 -5.51
CA ILE A 129 -9.24 5.43 -6.94
C ILE A 129 -10.08 6.69 -7.12
N LEU A 130 -9.53 7.67 -7.83
CA LEU A 130 -10.29 8.86 -8.20
C LEU A 130 -11.41 8.47 -9.19
N PRO A 131 -12.69 8.54 -8.80
CA PRO A 131 -13.79 7.99 -9.59
C PRO A 131 -14.03 8.73 -10.90
N THR A 132 -13.55 9.97 -11.01
CA THR A 132 -13.66 10.84 -12.18
C THR A 132 -12.53 10.62 -13.19
N LEU A 133 -11.61 9.68 -12.94
CA LEU A 133 -10.65 9.25 -13.97
C LEU A 133 -11.40 8.77 -15.22
N ALA A 134 -10.94 9.29 -16.35
CA ALA A 134 -11.38 8.94 -17.71
C ALA A 134 -10.19 8.39 -18.54
N PRO A 135 -10.42 7.70 -19.67
CA PRO A 135 -9.36 7.00 -20.42
C PRO A 135 -8.13 7.86 -20.77
N GLU A 136 -8.33 9.14 -21.09
CA GLU A 136 -7.27 10.11 -21.40
C GLU A 136 -6.28 10.31 -20.24
N HIS A 137 -6.69 10.04 -18.99
CA HIS A 137 -5.82 10.14 -17.82
C HIS A 137 -4.89 8.93 -17.66
N LEU A 138 -5.02 7.91 -18.52
CA LEU A 138 -4.21 6.70 -18.52
C LEU A 138 -3.15 6.70 -19.66
N GLU A 139 -2.97 7.85 -20.31
CA GLU A 139 -2.04 8.02 -21.43
C GLU A 139 -0.63 8.39 -20.95
N ALA A 140 0.38 8.15 -21.80
CA ALA A 140 1.80 8.30 -21.45
C ALA A 140 2.22 9.75 -21.12
N ASP A 141 1.52 10.74 -21.66
CA ASP A 141 1.76 12.16 -21.43
C ASP A 141 1.35 12.62 -20.02
N VAL A 142 0.49 11.84 -19.36
CA VAL A 142 0.04 12.04 -17.97
C VAL A 142 1.05 11.50 -16.95
N ILE A 143 2.08 10.75 -17.38
CA ILE A 143 3.17 10.31 -16.50
C ILE A 143 3.93 11.52 -15.93
N SER A 144 4.21 11.49 -14.63
CA SER A 144 5.05 12.48 -13.95
C SER A 144 6.41 12.67 -14.60
N ALA A 145 6.96 13.88 -14.51
CA ALA A 145 8.19 14.24 -15.22
C ALA A 145 9.45 13.48 -14.74
N ASN A 146 9.42 12.84 -13.57
CA ASN A 146 10.54 12.03 -13.09
C ASN A 146 10.83 10.88 -14.09
N PRO A 147 12.02 10.84 -14.72
CA PRO A 147 12.30 9.86 -15.77
C PRO A 147 12.20 8.40 -15.33
N ARG A 148 12.31 8.10 -14.03
CA ARG A 148 12.19 6.75 -13.48
C ARG A 148 10.89 6.07 -13.89
N TYR A 149 9.79 6.83 -13.95
CA TYR A 149 8.45 6.30 -14.21
C TYR A 149 8.29 5.84 -15.65
N ARG A 150 8.75 6.65 -16.62
CA ARG A 150 8.77 6.27 -18.03
C ARG A 150 9.67 5.06 -18.26
N LEU A 151 10.86 5.06 -17.66
CA LEU A 151 11.77 3.94 -17.74
C LEU A 151 11.14 2.65 -17.18
N LEU A 152 10.46 2.73 -16.04
CA LEU A 152 9.75 1.59 -15.45
C LEU A 152 8.64 1.07 -16.36
N SER A 153 7.84 1.96 -16.95
CA SER A 153 6.80 1.62 -17.93
C SER A 153 7.39 0.85 -19.10
N GLU A 154 8.45 1.38 -19.69
CA GLU A 154 9.16 0.75 -20.81
C GLU A 154 9.73 -0.63 -20.43
N GLN A 155 10.33 -0.78 -19.24
CA GLN A 155 10.88 -2.07 -18.81
C GLN A 155 9.80 -3.11 -18.54
N ILE A 156 8.63 -2.72 -18.01
CA ILE A 156 7.50 -3.62 -17.78
C ILE A 156 6.93 -4.11 -19.12
N LEU A 157 6.64 -3.19 -20.05
CA LEU A 157 6.12 -3.54 -21.36
C LEU A 157 7.11 -4.36 -22.18
N ARG A 158 8.40 -4.02 -22.13
CA ARG A 158 9.46 -4.82 -22.77
C ARG A 158 9.57 -6.22 -22.17
N ALA A 159 9.40 -6.37 -20.87
CA ALA A 159 9.39 -7.68 -20.22
C ALA A 159 8.14 -8.50 -20.58
N ARG A 160 6.98 -7.84 -20.70
CA ARG A 160 5.71 -8.43 -21.11
C ARG A 160 5.71 -8.86 -22.59
N GLY A 161 6.24 -8.02 -23.47
CA GLY A 161 6.31 -8.25 -24.92
C GLY A 161 5.05 -7.87 -25.70
N GLU A 162 4.05 -7.30 -25.04
CA GLU A 162 2.75 -6.89 -25.60
C GLU A 162 2.09 -5.81 -24.72
N ASP A 163 1.03 -5.19 -25.23
CA ASP A 163 0.18 -4.26 -24.46
C ASP A 163 -0.49 -4.96 -23.27
N ILE A 164 -0.92 -4.17 -22.29
CA ILE A 164 -1.54 -4.67 -21.06
C ILE A 164 -3.05 -4.70 -21.25
N LEU A 165 -3.63 -5.91 -21.17
CA LEU A 165 -5.08 -6.09 -21.07
C LEU A 165 -5.51 -5.96 -19.60
N ILE A 166 -6.39 -4.99 -19.34
CA ILE A 166 -7.14 -4.88 -18.08
C ILE A 166 -8.53 -5.46 -18.32
N ASP A 167 -8.89 -6.53 -17.59
CA ASP A 167 -10.20 -7.17 -17.60
C ASP A 167 -10.65 -7.42 -16.15
N ILE A 168 -11.49 -6.53 -15.63
CA ILE A 168 -12.01 -6.60 -14.27
C ILE A 168 -13.51 -6.88 -14.33
N GLN A 169 -13.91 -8.01 -13.76
CA GLN A 169 -15.30 -8.40 -13.61
C GLN A 169 -15.77 -8.02 -12.20
N GLY A 170 -16.52 -6.92 -12.08
CA GLY A 170 -17.19 -6.50 -10.85
C GLY A 170 -18.70 -6.46 -11.01
N VAL A 171 -19.36 -5.50 -10.36
CA VAL A 171 -20.79 -5.22 -10.59
C VAL A 171 -21.03 -4.89 -12.08
N GLU A 172 -20.15 -4.07 -12.64
CA GLU A 172 -19.99 -3.87 -14.07
C GLU A 172 -18.69 -4.55 -14.55
N ARG A 173 -18.49 -4.68 -15.86
CA ARG A 173 -17.23 -5.17 -16.44
C ARG A 173 -16.44 -4.04 -17.06
N LEU A 174 -15.17 -3.90 -16.67
CA LEU A 174 -14.19 -3.09 -17.37
C LEU A 174 -13.31 -4.01 -18.21
N ARG A 175 -13.20 -3.72 -19.51
CA ARG A 175 -12.23 -4.37 -20.39
C ARG A 175 -11.59 -3.32 -21.29
N THR A 176 -10.29 -3.11 -21.14
CA THR A 176 -9.52 -2.13 -21.93
C THR A 176 -8.09 -2.59 -22.14
N THR A 177 -7.42 -2.06 -23.15
CA THR A 177 -6.02 -2.31 -23.43
C THR A 177 -5.26 -1.00 -23.31
N VAL A 178 -4.10 -1.03 -22.64
CA VAL A 178 -3.22 0.12 -22.47
C VAL A 178 -1.78 -0.24 -22.85
N ASP A 179 -1.04 0.75 -23.32
CA ASP A 179 0.37 0.66 -23.74
C ASP A 179 1.30 1.36 -22.74
N THR A 180 0.84 1.56 -21.50
CA THR A 180 1.59 2.15 -20.39
C THR A 180 1.22 1.47 -19.08
N ILE A 181 2.02 1.69 -18.03
CA ILE A 181 1.69 1.28 -16.67
C ILE A 181 0.77 2.27 -15.94
N MET A 182 0.26 3.31 -16.61
CA MET A 182 -0.54 4.37 -15.98
C MET A 182 -1.77 3.92 -15.18
N PRO A 183 -2.46 2.80 -15.48
CA PRO A 183 -3.52 2.34 -14.59
C PRO A 183 -3.05 2.04 -13.16
N GLU A 184 -1.76 1.84 -12.94
CA GLU A 184 -1.17 1.74 -11.60
C GLU A 184 -1.28 3.08 -10.84
N ALA A 185 -1.12 4.22 -11.51
CA ALA A 185 -1.24 5.54 -10.89
C ALA A 185 -2.65 5.83 -10.35
N ALA A 186 -3.66 5.10 -10.82
CA ALA A 186 -5.00 5.21 -10.27
C ALA A 186 -5.10 4.64 -8.84
N CYS A 187 -4.13 3.84 -8.39
CA CYS A 187 -4.19 3.09 -7.13
C CYS A 187 -3.51 3.83 -5.97
N THR A 188 -4.18 4.80 -5.37
CA THR A 188 -3.63 5.52 -4.21
C THR A 188 -3.81 4.74 -2.90
N SER A 189 -2.78 4.72 -2.06
CA SER A 189 -2.72 3.89 -0.86
C SER A 189 -2.47 4.66 0.46
N THR A 190 -2.83 4.02 1.57
CA THR A 190 -2.25 4.31 2.88
C THR A 190 -1.36 3.14 3.23
N GLN A 191 -0.11 3.43 3.60
CA GLN A 191 0.88 2.41 3.95
C GLN A 191 1.28 2.54 5.42
N PHE A 192 1.38 1.41 6.12
CA PHE A 192 1.81 1.37 7.53
C PHE A 192 3.12 0.62 7.66
N HIS A 193 4.04 1.20 8.43
CA HIS A 193 5.36 0.62 8.67
C HIS A 193 5.44 0.21 10.12
N VAL A 194 5.97 -0.99 10.37
CA VAL A 194 6.35 -1.43 11.71
C VAL A 194 7.79 -1.91 11.65
N GLN A 195 8.66 -1.30 12.46
CA GLN A 195 10.03 -1.76 12.64
C GLN A 195 10.03 -3.07 13.42
N VAL A 196 10.82 -4.04 12.97
CA VAL A 196 10.84 -5.39 13.56
C VAL A 196 12.27 -5.92 13.58
N SER A 197 12.63 -6.66 14.63
CA SER A 197 13.90 -7.37 14.66
C SER A 197 13.93 -8.53 13.64
N PRO A 198 15.11 -8.96 13.17
CA PRO A 198 15.24 -10.14 12.32
C PRO A 198 14.50 -11.38 12.84
N GLU A 199 14.57 -11.64 14.15
CA GLU A 199 13.99 -12.84 14.78
C GLU A 199 12.46 -12.79 14.81
N ARG A 200 11.88 -11.59 14.93
CA ARG A 200 10.43 -11.40 15.03
C ARG A 200 9.78 -11.13 13.67
N PHE A 201 10.58 -10.86 12.63
CA PHE A 201 10.11 -10.42 11.32
C PHE A 201 9.05 -11.37 10.74
N ALA A 202 9.33 -12.67 10.75
CA ALA A 202 8.43 -13.67 10.18
C ALA A 202 7.05 -13.66 10.84
N SER A 203 7.00 -13.53 12.16
CA SER A 203 5.75 -13.47 12.91
C SER A 203 4.92 -12.23 12.56
N TYR A 204 5.55 -11.07 12.46
CA TYR A 204 4.90 -9.81 12.10
C TYR A 204 4.39 -9.80 10.65
N TRP A 205 5.20 -10.32 9.72
CA TRP A 205 4.81 -10.44 8.32
C TRP A 205 3.65 -11.44 8.15
N ASN A 206 3.75 -12.63 8.76
CA ASN A 206 2.68 -13.64 8.71
C ASN A 206 1.39 -13.13 9.36
N ALA A 207 1.48 -12.41 10.48
CA ALA A 207 0.33 -11.76 11.11
C ALA A 207 -0.32 -10.75 10.16
N SER A 208 0.48 -9.87 9.53
CA SER A 208 0.01 -8.86 8.58
C SER A 208 -0.68 -9.49 7.37
N GLN A 209 -0.15 -10.61 6.87
CA GLN A 209 -0.76 -11.39 5.79
C GLN A 209 -2.08 -12.05 6.21
N ALA A 210 -2.14 -12.65 7.40
CA ALA A 210 -3.33 -13.35 7.87
C ALA A 210 -4.54 -12.42 8.09
N ILE A 211 -4.30 -11.15 8.42
CA ILE A 211 -5.36 -10.14 8.61
C ILE A 211 -5.63 -9.29 7.37
N ALA A 212 -4.93 -9.52 6.26
CA ALA A 212 -5.01 -8.70 5.06
C ALA A 212 -6.45 -8.50 4.54
N GLY A 213 -7.23 -9.59 4.43
CA GLY A 213 -8.64 -9.50 4.05
C GLY A 213 -9.53 -8.77 5.07
N VAL A 214 -9.21 -8.87 6.37
CA VAL A 214 -9.96 -8.14 7.42
C VAL A 214 -9.80 -6.64 7.23
N GLN A 215 -8.57 -6.18 6.97
CA GLN A 215 -8.26 -4.77 6.74
C GLN A 215 -9.07 -4.21 5.56
N ILE A 216 -9.06 -4.90 4.42
CA ILE A 216 -9.83 -4.47 3.24
C ILE A 216 -11.31 -4.41 3.54
N ALA A 217 -11.88 -5.44 4.18
CA ALA A 217 -13.31 -5.50 4.44
C ALA A 217 -13.81 -4.25 5.19
N VAL A 218 -13.10 -3.81 6.23
CA VAL A 218 -13.52 -2.67 7.07
C VAL A 218 -13.11 -1.29 6.53
N ALA A 219 -12.28 -1.24 5.49
CA ALA A 219 -11.66 0.00 5.02
C ALA A 219 -11.65 0.20 3.50
N ALA A 220 -12.34 -0.64 2.73
CA ALA A 220 -12.42 -0.50 1.27
C ALA A 220 -12.90 0.91 0.85
N ASN A 221 -12.23 1.50 -0.14
CA ASN A 221 -12.44 2.89 -0.56
C ASN A 221 -12.10 3.12 -2.06
N ALA A 222 -12.35 2.13 -2.91
CA ALA A 222 -12.11 2.24 -4.36
C ALA A 222 -13.18 1.50 -5.20
N PRO A 223 -14.46 1.91 -5.14
CA PRO A 223 -15.54 1.20 -5.83
C PRO A 223 -15.69 1.49 -7.34
N TYR A 224 -15.07 2.57 -7.83
CA TYR A 224 -15.25 3.06 -9.21
C TYR A 224 -13.92 3.22 -9.93
N LEU A 225 -13.91 2.92 -11.23
CA LEU A 225 -12.81 3.17 -12.15
C LEU A 225 -13.38 3.40 -13.55
N LEU A 226 -12.96 4.46 -14.24
CA LEU A 226 -13.42 4.79 -15.61
C LEU A 226 -14.94 4.83 -15.74
N GLY A 227 -15.61 5.40 -14.73
CA GLY A 227 -17.07 5.51 -14.66
C GLY A 227 -17.82 4.22 -14.30
N LYS A 228 -17.14 3.08 -14.11
CA LYS A 228 -17.77 1.78 -13.86
C LYS A 228 -17.69 1.39 -12.40
N GLN A 229 -18.80 0.90 -11.84
CA GLN A 229 -18.81 0.25 -10.54
C GLN A 229 -18.16 -1.14 -10.65
N LEU A 230 -17.05 -1.39 -9.96
CA LEU A 230 -16.32 -2.65 -10.05
C LEU A 230 -16.36 -3.40 -8.71
N TRP A 231 -15.21 -3.60 -8.06
CA TRP A 231 -15.08 -4.24 -6.75
C TRP A 231 -15.15 -3.17 -5.66
N ALA A 232 -15.45 -3.54 -4.40
CA ALA A 232 -15.38 -2.56 -3.30
C ALA A 232 -13.98 -1.95 -3.16
N GLU A 233 -12.94 -2.74 -3.42
CA GLU A 233 -11.54 -2.34 -3.46
C GLU A 233 -10.91 -2.72 -4.82
N THR A 234 -11.25 -1.94 -5.85
CA THR A 234 -10.84 -2.20 -7.25
C THR A 234 -9.33 -2.08 -7.48
N ARG A 235 -8.59 -1.40 -6.59
CA ARG A 235 -7.13 -1.31 -6.69
C ARG A 235 -6.45 -2.67 -6.71
N ILE A 236 -7.00 -3.67 -6.01
CA ILE A 236 -6.41 -5.01 -5.96
C ILE A 236 -6.31 -5.63 -7.36
N PRO A 237 -7.43 -5.92 -8.07
CA PRO A 237 -7.34 -6.50 -9.41
C PRO A 237 -6.75 -5.54 -10.44
N LEU A 238 -6.85 -4.21 -10.24
CA LEU A 238 -6.24 -3.24 -11.15
C LEU A 238 -4.72 -3.32 -11.11
N PHE A 239 -4.12 -3.23 -9.92
CA PHE A 239 -2.68 -3.24 -9.76
C PHE A 239 -2.08 -4.58 -10.18
N GLU A 240 -2.75 -5.70 -9.85
CA GLU A 240 -2.38 -7.05 -10.29
C GLU A 240 -2.24 -7.20 -11.80
N GLN A 241 -2.99 -6.41 -12.57
CA GLN A 241 -2.97 -6.44 -14.03
C GLN A 241 -2.09 -5.33 -14.64
N ALA A 242 -2.09 -4.12 -14.04
CA ALA A 242 -1.46 -2.91 -14.57
C ALA A 242 0.07 -2.97 -14.66
N THR A 243 0.72 -3.85 -13.90
CA THR A 243 2.18 -4.02 -13.92
C THR A 243 2.61 -5.47 -14.16
N ASP A 244 1.71 -6.31 -14.67
CA ASP A 244 2.01 -7.72 -14.92
C ASP A 244 2.94 -7.89 -16.12
N THR A 245 4.18 -8.28 -15.83
CA THR A 245 5.21 -8.56 -16.84
C THR A 245 5.00 -9.90 -17.56
N ARG A 246 3.95 -10.67 -17.24
CA ARG A 246 3.70 -12.00 -17.83
C ARG A 246 2.76 -11.91 -19.02
N ALA A 247 3.20 -12.45 -20.16
CA ALA A 247 2.31 -12.85 -21.24
C ALA A 247 1.40 -14.03 -20.80
N GLU A 248 0.34 -14.31 -21.55
CA GLU A 248 -0.64 -15.36 -21.21
C GLU A 248 0.01 -16.76 -21.08
N GLU A 249 1.01 -17.09 -21.88
CA GLU A 249 1.74 -18.36 -21.79
C GLU A 249 2.49 -18.48 -20.46
N LEU A 250 3.10 -17.39 -19.98
CA LEU A 250 3.83 -17.38 -18.71
C LEU A 250 2.87 -17.49 -17.52
N LYS A 251 1.67 -16.90 -17.62
CA LYS A 251 0.60 -17.10 -16.63
C LYS A 251 0.18 -18.56 -16.56
N VAL A 252 -0.05 -19.21 -17.71
CA VAL A 252 -0.41 -20.64 -17.79
C VAL A 252 0.70 -21.54 -17.26
N GLN A 253 1.97 -21.17 -17.43
CA GLN A 253 3.13 -21.88 -16.88
C GLN A 253 3.32 -21.71 -15.37
N GLY A 254 2.50 -20.87 -14.71
CA GLY A 254 2.61 -20.60 -13.28
C GLY A 254 3.79 -19.69 -12.92
N VAL A 255 4.27 -18.85 -13.85
CA VAL A 255 5.27 -17.82 -13.52
C VAL A 255 4.65 -16.84 -12.52
N ARG A 256 5.40 -16.50 -11.48
CA ARG A 256 4.94 -15.62 -10.40
C ARG A 256 4.64 -14.20 -10.91
N PRO A 257 3.51 -13.59 -10.51
CA PRO A 257 3.27 -12.18 -10.78
C PRO A 257 4.19 -11.30 -9.95
N ARG A 258 4.41 -10.05 -10.39
CA ARG A 258 5.14 -9.05 -9.60
C ARG A 258 4.29 -8.41 -8.52
N VAL A 259 3.00 -8.22 -8.80
CA VAL A 259 2.01 -7.77 -7.81
C VAL A 259 1.27 -8.99 -7.32
N TRP A 260 1.43 -9.32 -6.04
CA TRP A 260 0.88 -10.58 -5.54
C TRP A 260 0.81 -10.66 -4.02
N PHE A 261 -0.05 -11.55 -3.55
CA PHE A 261 -0.23 -11.87 -2.15
C PHE A 261 0.94 -12.70 -1.58
N GLY A 262 1.57 -13.54 -2.40
CA GLY A 262 2.61 -14.51 -1.99
C GLY A 262 2.13 -15.94 -2.19
N GLU A 263 2.84 -16.94 -1.66
CA GLU A 263 2.45 -18.36 -1.82
C GLU A 263 2.61 -19.22 -0.56
N ARG A 264 3.21 -18.69 0.51
CA ARG A 264 3.45 -19.43 1.75
C ARG A 264 3.70 -18.50 2.93
N TRP A 265 3.47 -19.03 4.12
CA TRP A 265 3.99 -18.44 5.36
C TRP A 265 5.52 -18.50 5.36
N ILE A 266 6.15 -17.50 5.95
CA ILE A 266 7.62 -17.41 6.03
C ILE A 266 8.12 -17.78 7.43
N THR A 267 9.41 -18.08 7.50
CA THR A 267 10.15 -18.36 8.73
C THR A 267 11.25 -17.33 9.00
N SER A 268 11.64 -16.56 7.98
CA SER A 268 12.60 -15.46 8.08
C SER A 268 12.33 -14.39 7.02
N VAL A 269 12.78 -13.16 7.28
CA VAL A 269 12.85 -12.09 6.26
C VAL A 269 13.67 -12.52 5.03
N PHE A 270 14.68 -13.37 5.24
CA PHE A 270 15.53 -13.90 4.17
C PHE A 270 14.71 -14.66 3.12
N ASP A 271 13.65 -15.39 3.53
CA ASP A 271 12.80 -16.15 2.63
C ASP A 271 12.20 -15.25 1.52
N LEU A 272 11.88 -14.00 1.85
CA LEU A 272 11.29 -13.03 0.91
C LEU A 272 12.34 -12.39 0.00
N PHE A 273 13.51 -12.02 0.53
CA PHE A 273 14.60 -11.46 -0.28
C PHE A 273 15.22 -12.52 -1.20
N GLU A 274 15.38 -13.76 -0.73
CA GLU A 274 15.82 -14.88 -1.56
C GLU A 274 14.80 -15.15 -2.68
N GLU A 275 13.50 -15.16 -2.35
CA GLU A 275 12.44 -15.31 -3.35
C GLU A 275 12.50 -14.23 -4.43
N ASN A 276 12.72 -12.98 -4.03
CA ASN A 276 12.89 -11.85 -4.95
C ASN A 276 14.05 -12.09 -5.93
N VAL A 277 15.24 -12.44 -5.42
CA VAL A 277 16.45 -12.66 -6.23
C VAL A 277 16.33 -13.92 -7.10
N ARG A 278 15.66 -14.96 -6.61
CA ARG A 278 15.55 -16.25 -7.28
C ARG A 278 14.58 -16.26 -8.45
N TYR A 279 13.43 -15.60 -8.31
CA TYR A 279 12.33 -15.76 -9.26
C TYR A 279 12.04 -14.55 -10.14
N PHE A 280 12.51 -13.36 -9.76
CA PHE A 280 12.18 -12.13 -10.50
C PHE A 280 13.39 -11.59 -11.25
N PRO A 281 13.31 -11.41 -12.57
CA PRO A 281 14.31 -10.66 -13.33
C PRO A 281 14.39 -9.21 -12.84
N ALA A 282 15.56 -8.58 -12.92
CA ALA A 282 15.68 -7.15 -12.62
C ALA A 282 14.98 -6.30 -13.70
N LEU A 283 14.10 -5.38 -13.30
CA LEU A 283 13.54 -4.37 -14.22
C LEU A 283 14.55 -3.26 -14.48
N LEU A 284 15.18 -2.76 -13.40
CA LEU A 284 16.14 -1.67 -13.42
C LEU A 284 17.52 -2.18 -12.93
N PRO A 285 18.34 -2.80 -13.80
CA PRO A 285 19.65 -3.34 -13.41
C PRO A 285 20.72 -2.23 -13.25
N VAL A 286 20.46 -1.29 -12.34
CA VAL A 286 21.39 -0.23 -11.92
C VAL A 286 22.41 -0.82 -10.96
N ILE A 287 23.71 -0.54 -11.15
CA ILE A 287 24.77 -1.10 -10.31
C ILE A 287 25.47 0.04 -9.58
N ASP A 288 25.60 -0.10 -8.27
CA ASP A 288 26.35 0.80 -7.40
C ASP A 288 27.83 0.38 -7.32
N GLU A 289 28.71 1.35 -7.13
CA GLU A 289 30.15 1.12 -7.00
C GLU A 289 30.49 0.39 -5.69
N GLU A 290 29.70 0.57 -4.62
CA GLU A 290 29.90 -0.04 -3.30
C GLU A 290 30.00 -1.57 -3.38
N ASP A 291 31.12 -2.17 -3.01
CA ASP A 291 31.17 -3.62 -2.79
C ASP A 291 30.67 -3.98 -1.38
N PRO A 292 29.47 -4.59 -1.23
CA PRO A 292 28.84 -4.76 0.07
C PRO A 292 29.63 -5.68 1.02
N LEU A 293 30.39 -6.63 0.46
CA LEU A 293 31.25 -7.53 1.23
C LEU A 293 32.42 -6.76 1.86
N THR A 294 33.09 -5.92 1.06
CA THR A 294 34.21 -5.09 1.54
C THR A 294 33.76 -4.15 2.66
N VAL A 295 32.57 -3.53 2.54
CA VAL A 295 32.01 -2.66 3.58
C VAL A 295 31.74 -3.44 4.87
N LEU A 296 31.10 -4.61 4.77
CA LEU A 296 30.82 -5.46 5.93
C LEU A 296 32.11 -5.94 6.61
N GLU A 297 33.12 -6.36 5.84
CA GLU A 297 34.42 -6.81 6.38
C GLU A 297 35.21 -5.67 7.06
N ALA A 298 35.00 -4.44 6.63
CA ALA A 298 35.54 -3.25 7.29
C ALA A 298 34.76 -2.85 8.57
N GLY A 299 33.69 -3.59 8.93
CA GLY A 299 32.84 -3.32 10.08
C GLY A 299 31.77 -2.26 9.84
N GLY A 300 31.51 -1.90 8.58
CA GLY A 300 30.44 -0.96 8.20
C GLY A 300 29.12 -1.65 7.88
N THR A 301 28.09 -0.84 7.65
CA THR A 301 26.75 -1.27 7.20
C THR A 301 26.62 -1.01 5.70
N PRO A 302 26.64 -2.03 4.83
CA PRO A 302 26.52 -1.86 3.38
C PRO A 302 25.12 -1.39 3.00
N ASN A 303 25.00 -0.53 1.98
CA ASN A 303 23.72 0.01 1.50
C ASN A 303 22.82 -1.04 0.85
N LEU A 304 23.42 -2.09 0.27
CA LEU A 304 22.71 -3.15 -0.47
C LEU A 304 21.80 -2.59 -1.58
N SER A 305 22.27 -1.56 -2.30
CA SER A 305 21.48 -0.78 -3.27
C SER A 305 20.77 -1.65 -4.32
N GLU A 306 21.44 -2.66 -4.88
CA GLU A 306 20.82 -3.57 -5.86
C GLU A 306 19.70 -4.42 -5.23
N LEU A 307 19.86 -4.84 -3.98
CA LEU A 307 18.83 -5.63 -3.29
C LEU A 307 17.61 -4.76 -2.97
N ARG A 308 17.83 -3.52 -2.50
CA ARG A 308 16.77 -2.54 -2.20
C ARG A 308 16.01 -2.14 -3.46
N LEU A 309 16.71 -1.78 -4.53
CA LEU A 309 16.10 -1.42 -5.81
C LEU A 309 15.33 -2.61 -6.41
N HIS A 310 15.89 -3.82 -6.37
CA HIS A 310 15.19 -5.03 -6.86
C HIS A 310 13.88 -5.26 -6.10
N ASN A 311 13.94 -5.18 -4.76
CA ASN A 311 12.78 -5.29 -3.89
C ASN A 311 11.73 -4.19 -4.16
N GLY A 312 12.17 -2.98 -4.49
CA GLY A 312 11.31 -1.85 -4.87
C GLY A 312 10.46 -2.11 -6.13
N THR A 313 10.90 -3.01 -7.02
CA THR A 313 10.21 -3.36 -8.27
C THR A 313 9.40 -4.67 -8.21
N ILE A 314 9.15 -5.15 -6.99
CA ILE A 314 8.31 -6.32 -6.69
C ILE A 314 7.26 -5.86 -5.68
N TYR A 315 6.00 -5.87 -6.10
CA TYR A 315 4.91 -5.19 -5.42
C TYR A 315 4.12 -6.17 -4.54
N ARG A 316 4.66 -6.48 -3.37
CA ARG A 316 3.93 -7.26 -2.36
C ARG A 316 3.01 -6.36 -1.56
N TRP A 317 1.83 -6.88 -1.23
CA TRP A 317 0.86 -6.21 -0.36
C TRP A 317 1.38 -6.02 1.07
N ASN A 318 2.21 -6.94 1.59
CA ASN A 318 3.06 -6.71 2.75
C ASN A 318 4.53 -6.88 2.31
N ARG A 319 5.31 -5.80 2.27
CA ARG A 319 6.67 -5.77 1.73
C ARG A 319 7.71 -5.83 2.86
N PRO A 320 8.77 -6.65 2.71
CA PRO A 320 9.93 -6.54 3.57
C PRO A 320 10.77 -5.34 3.17
N VAL A 321 11.16 -4.53 4.14
CA VAL A 321 12.04 -3.38 3.92
C VAL A 321 13.31 -3.59 4.71
N TYR A 322 14.44 -3.45 4.02
CA TYR A 322 15.76 -3.24 4.61
C TYR A 322 16.18 -1.81 4.28
N ASP A 323 16.63 -1.09 5.30
CA ASP A 323 17.09 0.28 5.13
C ASP A 323 18.08 0.67 6.24
N ILE A 324 18.70 1.84 6.11
CA ILE A 324 19.77 2.30 7.01
C ILE A 324 19.45 3.69 7.54
N THR A 325 19.49 3.83 8.86
CA THR A 325 19.31 5.13 9.53
C THR A 325 20.44 5.34 10.52
N GLY A 326 21.12 6.49 10.47
CA GLY A 326 22.24 6.79 11.37
C GLY A 326 23.40 5.79 11.28
N GLY A 327 23.55 5.10 10.14
CA GLY A 327 24.55 4.05 9.93
C GLY A 327 24.17 2.67 10.46
N LEU A 328 22.99 2.52 11.07
CA LEU A 328 22.49 1.24 11.57
C LEU A 328 21.44 0.64 10.61
N PRO A 329 21.53 -0.67 10.32
CA PRO A 329 20.51 -1.34 9.53
C PRO A 329 19.24 -1.54 10.36
N HIS A 330 18.09 -1.43 9.72
CA HIS A 330 16.81 -1.77 10.32
C HIS A 330 15.92 -2.52 9.32
N LEU A 331 14.96 -3.27 9.86
CA LEU A 331 13.96 -3.98 9.08
C LEU A 331 12.57 -3.48 9.40
N ARG A 332 11.71 -3.40 8.37
CA ARG A 332 10.30 -3.05 8.55
C ARG A 332 9.41 -4.01 7.77
N VAL A 333 8.25 -4.32 8.35
CA VAL A 333 7.12 -4.80 7.57
C VAL A 333 6.35 -3.55 7.13
N GLU A 334 6.19 -3.40 5.83
CA GLU A 334 5.40 -2.33 5.23
C GLU A 334 4.09 -2.94 4.71
N ASN A 335 2.98 -2.55 5.33
CA ASN A 335 1.63 -2.91 4.94
C ASN A 335 1.11 -1.89 3.91
N ARG A 336 0.81 -2.35 2.70
CA ARG A 336 0.44 -1.51 1.55
C ARG A 336 -0.98 -1.78 1.05
N ILE A 337 -1.82 -2.33 1.93
CA ILE A 337 -3.11 -2.93 1.55
C ILE A 337 -4.18 -1.86 1.41
N LEU A 338 -4.18 -0.89 2.32
CA LEU A 338 -5.29 0.02 2.50
C LEU A 338 -5.33 1.10 1.42
N ALA A 339 -6.54 1.50 1.08
CA ALA A 339 -6.78 2.66 0.24
C ALA A 339 -6.53 3.93 1.04
N ALA A 340 -6.12 5.00 0.37
CA ALA A 340 -6.03 6.31 1.00
C ALA A 340 -7.40 6.72 1.58
N GLY A 341 -7.41 7.33 2.77
CA GLY A 341 -8.60 7.95 3.37
C GLY A 341 -9.59 7.01 4.06
N PRO A 342 -10.89 7.38 4.17
CA PRO A 342 -11.51 8.59 3.61
C PRO A 342 -11.27 9.88 4.42
N THR A 343 -10.82 9.77 5.67
CA THR A 343 -10.48 10.91 6.54
C THR A 343 -9.18 10.65 7.29
N VAL A 344 -8.63 11.68 7.94
CA VAL A 344 -7.45 11.51 8.80
C VAL A 344 -7.79 10.62 9.99
N VAL A 345 -8.93 10.85 10.65
CA VAL A 345 -9.34 10.03 11.80
C VAL A 345 -9.63 8.58 11.39
N ASP A 346 -10.19 8.35 10.21
CA ASP A 346 -10.40 7.00 9.67
C ASP A 346 -9.07 6.30 9.33
N THR A 347 -8.09 7.05 8.83
CA THR A 347 -6.72 6.56 8.53
C THR A 347 -6.02 6.11 9.81
N VAL A 348 -6.07 6.92 10.87
CA VAL A 348 -5.48 6.58 12.17
C VAL A 348 -6.26 5.46 12.87
N ALA A 349 -7.58 5.37 12.69
CA ALA A 349 -8.37 4.24 13.17
C ALA A 349 -7.93 2.92 12.51
N ASN A 350 -7.67 2.93 11.20
CA ASN A 350 -7.10 1.78 10.51
C ASN A 350 -5.69 1.44 11.02
N ALA A 351 -4.86 2.45 11.30
CA ALA A 351 -3.52 2.27 11.85
C ALA A 351 -3.55 1.61 13.23
N ALA A 352 -4.40 2.12 14.14
CA ALA A 352 -4.61 1.55 15.48
C ALA A 352 -5.04 0.08 15.40
N PHE A 353 -5.96 -0.23 14.49
CA PHE A 353 -6.44 -1.61 14.29
C PHE A 353 -5.33 -2.53 13.76
N TYR A 354 -4.58 -2.09 12.75
CA TYR A 354 -3.46 -2.85 12.18
C TYR A 354 -2.36 -3.10 13.21
N PHE A 355 -1.83 -2.04 13.84
CA PHE A 355 -0.72 -2.16 14.78
C PHE A 355 -1.09 -2.99 16.01
N GLY A 356 -2.31 -2.82 16.53
CA GLY A 356 -2.83 -3.65 17.62
C GLY A 356 -2.91 -5.11 17.23
N LEU A 357 -3.56 -5.43 16.11
CA LEU A 357 -3.70 -6.83 15.69
C LEU A 357 -2.38 -7.52 15.38
N VAL A 358 -1.50 -6.86 14.63
CA VAL A 358 -0.24 -7.46 14.23
C VAL A 358 0.60 -7.78 15.45
N ARG A 359 0.68 -6.89 16.44
CA ARG A 359 1.41 -7.14 17.69
C ARG A 359 0.83 -8.32 18.46
N ALA A 360 -0.48 -8.32 18.69
CA ALA A 360 -1.13 -9.35 19.47
C ALA A 360 -1.08 -10.74 18.80
N ILE A 361 -1.20 -10.80 17.47
CA ILE A 361 -1.11 -12.06 16.71
C ILE A 361 0.34 -12.54 16.61
N ALA A 362 1.29 -11.64 16.36
CA ALA A 362 2.70 -12.00 16.20
C ALA A 362 3.33 -12.50 17.52
N GLU A 363 2.88 -12.00 18.66
CA GLU A 363 3.34 -12.41 19.99
C GLU A 363 2.46 -13.49 20.64
N ASN A 364 1.50 -14.07 19.91
CA ASN A 364 0.67 -15.15 20.43
C ASN A 364 1.45 -16.48 20.49
N ASP A 365 1.41 -17.17 21.63
CA ASP A 365 2.01 -18.50 21.82
C ASP A 365 1.50 -19.57 20.84
N ARG A 366 0.31 -19.38 20.29
CA ARG A 366 -0.30 -20.24 19.26
C ARG A 366 -0.51 -19.44 17.98
N PRO A 367 0.49 -19.38 17.09
CA PRO A 367 0.42 -18.56 15.90
C PRO A 367 -0.77 -18.88 15.00
N LEU A 368 -1.39 -17.84 14.43
CA LEU A 368 -2.55 -18.00 13.55
C LEU A 368 -2.22 -18.81 12.28
N TRP A 369 -1.02 -18.64 11.74
CA TRP A 369 -0.55 -19.34 10.54
C TRP A 369 -0.26 -20.84 10.77
N SER A 370 -0.29 -21.34 12.01
CA SER A 370 -0.28 -22.78 12.27
C SER A 370 -1.68 -23.41 12.18
N GLN A 371 -2.73 -22.59 12.07
CA GLN A 371 -4.15 -22.99 12.08
C GLN A 371 -4.89 -22.55 10.82
N MET A 372 -4.35 -21.57 10.09
CA MET A 372 -4.86 -21.07 8.81
C MET A 372 -3.88 -21.44 7.69
N SER A 373 -4.37 -22.03 6.60
CA SER A 373 -3.54 -22.19 5.40
C SER A 373 -3.27 -20.83 4.75
N PHE A 374 -2.13 -20.68 4.10
CA PHE A 374 -1.82 -19.46 3.36
C PHE A 374 -2.89 -19.15 2.28
N SER A 375 -3.35 -20.18 1.58
CA SER A 375 -4.42 -20.07 0.59
C SER A 375 -5.73 -19.54 1.17
N ALA A 376 -6.06 -19.86 2.43
CA ALA A 376 -7.27 -19.33 3.07
C ALA A 376 -7.13 -17.83 3.35
N ALA A 377 -5.93 -17.35 3.71
CA ALA A 377 -5.66 -15.92 3.86
C ALA A 377 -5.75 -15.18 2.51
N GLU A 378 -5.23 -15.78 1.44
CA GLU A 378 -5.33 -15.26 0.07
C GLU A 378 -6.78 -15.20 -0.41
N GLU A 379 -7.56 -16.27 -0.23
CA GLU A 379 -8.99 -16.28 -0.54
C GLU A 379 -9.75 -15.20 0.24
N ASN A 380 -9.43 -15.01 1.52
CA ASN A 380 -10.01 -13.94 2.33
C ASN A 380 -9.68 -12.55 1.79
N PHE A 381 -8.44 -12.34 1.34
CA PHE A 381 -7.98 -11.10 0.75
C PHE A 381 -8.78 -10.73 -0.52
N HIS A 382 -8.90 -11.65 -1.47
CA HIS A 382 -9.68 -11.39 -2.70
C HIS A 382 -11.18 -11.30 -2.45
N ALA A 383 -11.74 -12.10 -1.53
CA ALA A 383 -13.15 -11.99 -1.14
C ALA A 383 -13.45 -10.63 -0.52
N ALA A 384 -12.59 -10.14 0.38
CA ALA A 384 -12.72 -8.82 0.97
C ALA A 384 -12.57 -7.69 -0.06
N ALA A 385 -11.63 -7.82 -1.00
CA ALA A 385 -11.46 -6.84 -2.07
C ALA A 385 -12.71 -6.71 -2.94
N ARG A 386 -13.32 -7.83 -3.30
CA ARG A 386 -14.55 -7.83 -4.11
C ARG A 386 -15.76 -7.33 -3.32
N ASP A 387 -15.98 -7.86 -2.13
CA ASP A 387 -17.26 -7.76 -1.41
C ASP A 387 -17.25 -6.70 -0.30
N GLY A 388 -16.08 -6.12 0.02
CA GLY A 388 -15.92 -5.04 0.99
C GLY A 388 -16.43 -5.39 2.39
N ILE A 389 -17.17 -4.46 3.01
CA ILE A 389 -17.74 -4.62 4.36
C ILE A 389 -18.72 -5.80 4.48
N ASN A 390 -19.20 -6.32 3.35
CA ASN A 390 -20.12 -7.45 3.28
C ASN A 390 -19.41 -8.81 3.14
N ALA A 391 -18.08 -8.83 3.09
CA ALA A 391 -17.32 -10.05 2.85
C ALA A 391 -17.51 -11.12 3.94
N GLU A 392 -17.58 -12.38 3.50
CA GLU A 392 -17.47 -13.56 4.35
C GLU A 392 -16.09 -14.21 4.19
N ILE A 393 -15.39 -14.34 5.32
CA ILE A 393 -14.01 -14.80 5.38
C ILE A 393 -13.89 -16.06 6.24
N TYR A 394 -12.92 -16.91 5.92
CA TYR A 394 -12.58 -18.05 6.74
C TYR A 394 -11.74 -17.62 7.95
N TRP A 395 -12.10 -18.09 9.14
CA TRP A 395 -11.30 -17.91 10.34
C TRP A 395 -11.18 -19.24 11.12
N PRO A 396 -9.97 -19.63 11.57
CA PRO A 396 -9.77 -20.85 12.35
C PRO A 396 -10.68 -20.91 13.58
N GLY A 397 -11.30 -22.07 13.80
CA GLY A 397 -12.24 -22.31 14.90
C GLY A 397 -13.66 -21.73 14.69
N LEU A 398 -13.87 -20.86 13.69
CA LEU A 398 -15.18 -20.30 13.37
C LEU A 398 -15.70 -20.72 11.99
N GLY A 399 -14.83 -21.13 11.07
CA GLY A 399 -15.20 -21.42 9.70
C GLY A 399 -15.44 -20.14 8.91
N ARG A 400 -16.39 -20.13 7.97
CA ARG A 400 -16.79 -18.93 7.23
C ARG A 400 -17.66 -18.05 8.15
N VAL A 401 -17.30 -16.78 8.26
CA VAL A 401 -17.96 -15.79 9.12
C VAL A 401 -17.92 -14.42 8.43
N ARG A 402 -18.92 -13.57 8.68
CA ARG A 402 -18.88 -12.18 8.21
C ARG A 402 -17.69 -11.45 8.84
N ALA A 403 -16.94 -10.71 8.01
CA ALA A 403 -15.78 -9.96 8.49
C ALA A 403 -16.14 -9.02 9.64
N THR A 404 -17.28 -8.33 9.56
CA THR A 404 -17.76 -7.43 10.62
C THR A 404 -18.04 -8.14 11.94
N GLU A 405 -18.64 -9.34 11.90
CA GLU A 405 -18.88 -10.13 13.11
C GLU A 405 -17.55 -10.59 13.75
N LEU A 406 -16.63 -11.09 12.92
CA LEU A 406 -15.30 -11.49 13.38
C LEU A 406 -14.56 -10.31 14.04
N VAL A 407 -14.62 -9.14 13.41
CA VAL A 407 -13.96 -7.93 13.90
C VAL A 407 -14.48 -7.56 15.28
N VAL A 408 -15.80 -7.39 15.43
CA VAL A 408 -16.41 -6.97 16.69
C VAL A 408 -16.20 -8.00 17.80
N ARG A 409 -16.40 -9.29 17.51
CA ARG A 409 -16.44 -10.33 18.56
C ARG A 409 -15.07 -10.89 18.94
N ARG A 410 -14.04 -10.72 18.11
CA ARG A 410 -12.73 -11.37 18.31
C ARG A 410 -11.55 -10.43 18.09
N LEU A 411 -11.56 -9.66 17.00
CA LEU A 411 -10.36 -8.92 16.61
C LEU A 411 -10.24 -7.58 17.32
N LEU A 412 -11.32 -6.87 17.60
CA LEU A 412 -11.26 -5.62 18.37
C LEU A 412 -10.74 -5.82 19.81
N PRO A 413 -11.15 -6.85 20.57
CA PRO A 413 -10.50 -7.19 21.84
C PRO A 413 -8.99 -7.44 21.68
N LEU A 414 -8.61 -8.23 20.66
CA LEU A 414 -7.21 -8.58 20.40
C LEU A 414 -6.38 -7.34 19.99
N ALA A 415 -6.97 -6.43 19.22
CA ALA A 415 -6.33 -5.17 18.84
C ALA A 415 -6.06 -4.29 20.07
N ARG A 416 -7.00 -4.22 21.03
CA ARG A 416 -6.80 -3.51 22.31
C ARG A 416 -5.63 -4.11 23.09
N GLU A 417 -5.55 -5.43 23.19
CA GLU A 417 -4.44 -6.11 23.86
C GLU A 417 -3.09 -5.76 23.20
N GLY A 418 -3.02 -5.79 21.87
CA GLY A 418 -1.79 -5.43 21.16
C GLY A 418 -1.40 -3.96 21.28
N LEU A 419 -2.36 -3.04 21.27
CA LEU A 419 -2.11 -1.62 21.54
C LEU A 419 -1.60 -1.38 22.96
N ALA A 420 -2.13 -2.12 23.96
CA ALA A 420 -1.60 -2.08 25.31
C ALA A 420 -0.15 -2.59 25.39
N LEU A 421 0.21 -3.63 24.61
CA LEU A 421 1.59 -4.11 24.49
C LEU A 421 2.54 -3.09 23.81
N TRP A 422 1.99 -2.19 23.00
CA TRP A 422 2.72 -1.04 22.46
C TRP A 422 2.85 0.13 23.45
N GLY A 423 2.18 0.07 24.61
CA GLY A 423 2.14 1.17 25.57
C GLY A 423 1.19 2.29 25.19
N VAL A 424 0.20 2.02 24.31
CA VAL A 424 -0.88 2.95 24.00
C VAL A 424 -1.87 2.98 25.15
N GLU A 425 -2.27 4.17 25.56
CA GLU A 425 -3.23 4.36 26.66
C GLU A 425 -4.62 3.87 26.26
N GLU A 426 -5.35 3.26 27.19
CA GLU A 426 -6.65 2.64 26.92
C GLU A 426 -7.66 3.63 26.31
N ALA A 427 -7.67 4.88 26.77
CA ALA A 427 -8.56 5.91 26.26
C ALA A 427 -8.28 6.26 24.79
N GLU A 428 -7.00 6.34 24.42
CA GLU A 428 -6.56 6.58 23.04
C GLU A 428 -6.91 5.39 22.14
N ALA A 429 -6.61 4.16 22.60
CA ALA A 429 -6.95 2.95 21.87
C ALA A 429 -8.47 2.83 21.61
N ASN A 430 -9.30 3.08 22.64
CA ASN A 430 -10.75 3.01 22.51
C ASN A 430 -11.28 4.06 21.52
N ARG A 431 -10.80 5.31 21.59
CA ARG A 431 -11.22 6.38 20.67
C ARG A 431 -11.14 5.95 19.20
N TYR A 432 -10.06 5.30 18.81
CA TYR A 432 -9.84 4.88 17.42
C TYR A 432 -10.49 3.54 17.09
N LEU A 433 -10.45 2.55 18.00
CA LEU A 433 -11.04 1.24 17.75
C LEU A 433 -12.58 1.27 17.77
N ASP A 434 -13.19 2.21 18.47
CA ASP A 434 -14.64 2.42 18.45
C ASP A 434 -15.11 2.87 17.05
N ILE A 435 -14.29 3.58 16.28
CA ILE A 435 -14.60 3.92 14.88
C ILE A 435 -14.72 2.65 14.02
N ILE A 436 -13.79 1.70 14.20
CA ILE A 436 -13.82 0.42 13.49
C ILE A 436 -15.03 -0.41 13.94
N GLU A 437 -15.36 -0.38 15.23
CA GLU A 437 -16.57 -1.00 15.76
C GLU A 437 -17.83 -0.44 15.10
N GLN A 438 -17.98 0.89 15.06
CA GLN A 438 -19.17 1.53 14.49
C GLN A 438 -19.29 1.28 12.97
N ARG A 439 -18.19 1.26 12.21
CA ARG A 439 -18.22 0.83 10.80
C ARG A 439 -18.77 -0.58 10.66
N CYS A 440 -18.34 -1.51 11.52
CA CYS A 440 -18.81 -2.89 11.51
C CYS A 440 -20.29 -3.03 11.92
N LEU A 441 -20.73 -2.29 12.95
CA LEU A 441 -22.10 -2.32 13.44
C LEU A 441 -23.09 -1.70 12.44
N ASN A 442 -22.68 -0.61 11.78
CA ASN A 442 -23.49 0.05 10.76
C ASN A 442 -23.40 -0.64 9.39
N GLY A 443 -22.43 -1.55 9.21
CA GLY A 443 -22.19 -2.24 7.95
C GLY A 443 -21.79 -1.29 6.82
N THR A 444 -21.03 -0.24 7.14
CA THR A 444 -20.66 0.79 6.16
C THR A 444 -19.16 1.14 6.24
N ASN A 445 -18.54 1.24 5.07
CA ASN A 445 -17.21 1.79 4.85
C ASN A 445 -17.30 2.82 3.70
N ALA A 446 -16.18 3.41 3.30
CA ALA A 446 -16.20 4.47 2.29
C ALA A 446 -16.66 4.00 0.91
N ALA A 447 -16.29 2.79 0.49
CA ALA A 447 -16.77 2.21 -0.75
C ALA A 447 -18.30 2.01 -0.73
N ASP A 448 -18.85 1.45 0.35
CA ASP A 448 -20.29 1.27 0.52
C ASP A 448 -21.04 2.62 0.50
N TRP A 449 -20.56 3.60 1.26
CA TRP A 449 -21.14 4.94 1.27
C TRP A 449 -21.15 5.57 -0.13
N PHE A 450 -20.02 5.51 -0.84
CA PHE A 450 -19.89 6.13 -2.16
C PHE A 450 -20.84 5.50 -3.19
N VAL A 451 -20.92 4.16 -3.20
CA VAL A 451 -21.86 3.44 -4.07
C VAL A 451 -23.31 3.81 -3.77
N ARG A 452 -23.71 3.89 -2.50
CA ARG A 452 -25.08 4.30 -2.12
C ARG A 452 -25.38 5.71 -2.65
N GLN A 453 -24.46 6.66 -2.48
CA GLN A 453 -24.63 8.03 -2.92
C GLN A 453 -24.71 8.18 -4.44
N VAL A 454 -23.95 7.39 -5.21
CA VAL A 454 -24.04 7.37 -6.67
C VAL A 454 -25.38 6.78 -7.13
N ASN A 455 -25.84 5.71 -6.49
CA ASN A 455 -27.13 5.08 -6.81
C ASN A 455 -28.34 5.99 -6.55
N GLU A 456 -28.27 6.83 -5.50
CA GLU A 456 -29.27 7.88 -5.22
C GLU A 456 -29.33 8.95 -6.33
N ARG A 457 -28.29 9.06 -7.15
CA ARG A 457 -28.18 9.98 -8.30
C ARG A 457 -28.22 9.25 -9.65
N SER A 458 -28.84 8.07 -9.70
CA SER A 458 -28.88 7.20 -10.89
C SER A 458 -29.59 7.81 -12.11
N ASP A 459 -30.38 8.86 -11.92
CA ASP A 459 -31.02 9.60 -13.01
C ASP A 459 -30.08 10.62 -13.72
N ALA A 460 -28.91 10.91 -13.15
CA ALA A 460 -27.92 11.81 -13.74
C ALA A 460 -26.97 11.07 -14.70
N ASP A 461 -26.25 11.82 -15.55
CA ASP A 461 -25.10 11.26 -16.26
C ASP A 461 -24.10 10.68 -15.25
N ARG A 462 -23.44 9.57 -15.62
CA ARG A 462 -22.56 8.85 -14.71
C ARG A 462 -21.45 9.74 -14.16
N TYR A 463 -20.75 10.50 -15.01
CA TYR A 463 -19.63 11.32 -14.55
C TYR A 463 -20.11 12.52 -13.74
N ASP A 464 -21.28 13.08 -14.06
CA ASP A 464 -21.88 14.14 -13.25
C ASP A 464 -22.28 13.64 -11.85
N ALA A 465 -22.83 12.43 -11.75
CA ALA A 465 -23.09 11.79 -10.47
C ALA A 465 -21.80 11.56 -9.67
N LEU A 466 -20.73 11.07 -10.32
CA LEU A 466 -19.45 10.82 -9.66
C LEU A 466 -18.80 12.13 -9.15
N ARG A 467 -18.80 13.20 -9.95
CA ARG A 467 -18.32 14.53 -9.53
C ARG A 467 -19.10 15.06 -8.33
N ALA A 468 -20.43 14.95 -8.36
CA ALA A 468 -21.28 15.42 -7.27
C ALA A 468 -21.00 14.67 -5.96
N VAL A 469 -20.90 13.33 -6.01
CA VAL A 469 -20.58 12.52 -4.82
C VAL A 469 -19.16 12.76 -4.35
N LEU A 470 -18.20 12.97 -5.26
CA LEU A 470 -16.81 13.30 -4.91
C LEU A 470 -16.71 14.67 -4.23
N ALA A 471 -17.50 15.66 -4.64
CA ALA A 471 -17.58 16.94 -3.96
C ALA A 471 -18.09 16.80 -2.52
N ASP A 472 -19.16 16.02 -2.32
CA ASP A 472 -19.69 15.71 -0.98
C ASP A 472 -18.67 14.93 -0.13
N TYR A 473 -17.98 13.96 -0.73
CA TYR A 473 -16.91 13.18 -0.11
C TYR A 473 -15.77 14.07 0.38
N ARG A 474 -15.28 14.98 -0.48
CA ARG A 474 -14.17 15.88 -0.17
C ARG A 474 -14.54 16.84 0.97
N ALA A 475 -15.76 17.37 0.98
CA ALA A 475 -16.22 18.21 2.09
C ALA A 475 -16.15 17.45 3.43
N ARG A 476 -16.66 16.23 3.47
CA ARG A 476 -16.64 15.36 4.67
C ARG A 476 -15.24 14.91 5.06
N MET A 477 -14.36 14.69 4.08
CA MET A 477 -12.93 14.42 4.30
C MET A 477 -12.29 15.54 5.12
N HIS A 478 -12.51 16.80 4.74
CA HIS A 478 -11.96 17.95 5.47
C HIS A 478 -12.62 18.20 6.84
N ASP A 479 -13.91 17.88 6.99
CA ASP A 479 -14.60 17.90 8.29
C ASP A 479 -14.02 16.88 9.28
N ASN A 480 -13.29 15.87 8.77
CA ASN A 480 -12.61 14.83 9.53
C ASN A 480 -13.56 14.06 10.47
N GLN A 481 -14.82 13.89 10.05
CA GLN A 481 -15.77 13.00 10.73
C GLN A 481 -15.62 11.59 10.18
N PRO A 482 -15.68 10.54 11.01
CA PRO A 482 -15.48 9.18 10.55
C PRO A 482 -16.61 8.74 9.63
N VAL A 483 -16.30 7.95 8.59
CA VAL A 483 -17.23 7.57 7.52
C VAL A 483 -18.53 6.90 7.99
N HIS A 484 -18.52 6.21 9.13
CA HIS A 484 -19.72 5.60 9.67
C HIS A 484 -20.79 6.61 10.14
N THR A 485 -20.45 7.90 10.21
CA THR A 485 -21.35 9.01 10.58
C THR A 485 -21.90 9.79 9.39
N TRP A 486 -21.49 9.44 8.17
CA TRP A 486 -21.76 10.24 6.99
C TRP A 486 -23.19 10.14 6.45
#